data_AF-A0A832SZ24-F1
#
_entry.id   AF-A0A832SZ24-F1
#
_cell.length_a   1.000
_cell.length_b   1.000
_cell.length_c   1.000
_cell.angle_alpha   90.00
_cell.angle_beta   90.00
_cell.angle_gamma   90.00
#
_symmetry.space_group_name_H-M   'P 1'
#
loop_
_entity.id
_entity.type
_entity.pdbx_description
1 polymer ?
#
loop_
_entity_poly.entity_id
_entity_poly.type
_entity_poly.pdbx_seq_one_letter_code
_entity_poly.pdbx_strand_id
1 'polypeptide(L)'
;MQTRYTLCQGGCSDWYPCSAVDTEQICDDGADDDCDNLVDCADPDCNQEDICIDLDNDGYSLSVDCRDSDPAVYPGAAETCNGIDDDCDGIIDEQLERQCGTTDIGECEFGTETCMQGVWQGCNAIKPKQEICDTLDNDCDGSVDEDCPVQTEEPPAEQENVEPEPSIIPEPEQVEPVAEQVPAQQVPEPVQDSEPLPVPVRQCIDQDGDGFGIDCPRGFDCNDNNPAVNPAATELCNNIDDNCNNIIDEYVTRQCGATDVGICAFGTERCVNGNWQGCNAVLPSQEVCDSVDNNCDGTVDEGCEEEESEEEIFLRQLLNLQQGKDNYDWEEQKQRYKNTQNAANVKKNSKIADGRTRINIKITPIQGLHNLTVYEYIPKSIAKSADDIVFSVQPEILQSDPLVAWHFDELTEELDLRYEVEGEIEGAARETATITLAQEIKPLDQPWYFSFIPLLIIPILGFVFIFFVEIKHNRKKD
;
A
#
# COMPACT_ATOMS: atom_id res chain seq x y z
N MET A 1 -25.25 67.83 -21.39
CA MET A 1 -24.56 67.27 -20.22
C MET A 1 -24.29 65.82 -20.55
N GLN A 2 -23.04 65.46 -20.79
CA GLN A 2 -22.62 64.06 -20.90
C GLN A 2 -22.59 63.51 -19.48
N THR A 3 -23.60 62.73 -19.11
CA THR A 3 -23.55 61.91 -17.90
C THR A 3 -22.62 60.74 -18.19
N ARG A 4 -21.51 60.69 -17.47
CA ARG A 4 -20.60 59.54 -17.45
C ARG A 4 -21.31 58.44 -16.66
N TYR A 5 -21.49 57.28 -17.26
CA TYR A 5 -21.88 56.06 -16.55
C TYR A 5 -20.60 55.27 -16.29
N THR A 6 -20.32 55.02 -15.02
CA THR A 6 -19.25 54.12 -14.58
C THR A 6 -19.82 52.72 -14.63
N LEU A 7 -19.13 51.79 -15.30
CA LEU A 7 -19.51 50.38 -15.35
C LEU A 7 -19.44 49.77 -13.94
N CYS A 8 -20.48 49.07 -13.51
CA CYS A 8 -20.39 48.00 -12.52
C CYS A 8 -20.41 46.67 -13.27
N GLN A 9 -19.51 45.74 -12.95
CA GLN A 9 -19.50 44.38 -13.50
C GLN A 9 -19.83 43.40 -12.37
N GLY A 10 -20.90 42.62 -12.52
CA GLY A 10 -21.33 41.56 -11.59
C GLY A 10 -22.75 41.75 -11.04
N GLY A 11 -23.62 40.73 -11.14
CA GLY A 11 -24.86 40.57 -10.36
C GLY A 11 -26.08 41.40 -10.73
N CYS A 12 -26.05 42.71 -10.56
CA CYS A 12 -27.26 43.54 -10.55
C CYS A 12 -27.73 43.85 -11.98
N SER A 13 -28.56 42.98 -12.56
CA SER A 13 -29.06 43.17 -13.92
C SER A 13 -29.90 44.43 -14.05
N ASP A 14 -29.56 45.20 -15.07
CA ASP A 14 -30.21 46.41 -15.52
C ASP A 14 -31.75 46.26 -15.49
N TRP A 15 -32.43 47.25 -14.90
CA TRP A 15 -33.71 47.86 -15.35
C TRP A 15 -34.56 48.45 -14.20
N TYR A 16 -34.18 48.28 -12.94
CA TYR A 16 -34.87 48.95 -11.82
C TYR A 16 -33.89 49.71 -10.90
N PRO A 17 -34.33 50.83 -10.29
CA PRO A 17 -33.54 51.52 -9.26
C PRO A 17 -33.29 50.57 -8.08
N CYS A 18 -32.09 50.63 -7.50
CA CYS A 18 -31.66 49.94 -6.26
C CYS A 18 -32.65 50.21 -5.11
N SER A 19 -33.73 49.42 -5.11
CA SER A 19 -34.94 49.60 -4.31
C SER A 19 -35.71 48.27 -4.33
N ALA A 20 -35.10 47.21 -3.82
CA ALA A 20 -35.74 45.95 -3.46
C ALA A 20 -34.94 45.45 -2.25
N VAL A 21 -35.42 45.59 -1.01
CA VAL A 21 -36.27 44.62 -0.30
C VAL A 21 -35.65 43.23 -0.35
N ASP A 22 -35.01 42.84 0.77
CA ASP A 22 -34.61 41.48 1.20
C ASP A 22 -34.98 40.40 0.19
N THR A 23 -34.14 40.21 -0.83
CA THR A 23 -34.11 38.92 -1.53
C THR A 23 -33.37 37.95 -0.63
N GLU A 24 -33.83 36.70 -0.63
CA GLU A 24 -33.17 35.59 0.05
C GLU A 24 -31.74 35.50 -0.50
N GLN A 25 -30.76 35.80 0.36
CA GLN A 25 -29.35 35.88 0.00
C GLN A 25 -28.79 34.47 -0.19
N ILE A 26 -28.11 34.25 -1.30
CA ILE A 26 -27.32 33.04 -1.54
C ILE A 26 -25.91 33.36 -1.04
N CYS A 27 -25.38 32.51 -0.16
CA CYS A 27 -24.13 32.78 0.58
C CYS A 27 -22.95 31.92 0.10
N ASP A 28 -23.06 31.34 -1.10
CA ASP A 28 -22.10 30.38 -1.67
C ASP A 28 -21.98 30.45 -3.20
N ASP A 29 -22.43 31.54 -3.84
CA ASP A 29 -22.45 31.65 -5.31
C ASP A 29 -21.49 32.70 -5.88
N GLY A 30 -20.73 33.39 -5.02
CA GLY A 30 -19.76 34.40 -5.45
C GLY A 30 -20.42 35.68 -5.95
N ALA A 31 -21.73 35.89 -5.69
CA ALA A 31 -22.47 37.05 -6.13
C ALA A 31 -22.80 38.03 -4.99
N ASP A 32 -22.88 39.31 -5.36
CA ASP A 32 -23.42 40.38 -4.53
C ASP A 32 -24.92 40.46 -4.81
N ASP A 33 -25.70 39.67 -4.07
CA ASP A 33 -27.14 39.46 -4.30
C ASP A 33 -28.01 40.64 -3.87
N ASP A 34 -27.52 41.46 -2.94
CA ASP A 34 -28.25 42.61 -2.40
C ASP A 34 -27.66 43.98 -2.85
N CYS A 35 -26.57 43.93 -3.62
CA CYS A 35 -25.86 45.05 -4.22
C CYS A 35 -25.18 45.99 -3.20
N ASP A 36 -24.70 45.48 -2.06
CA ASP A 36 -24.01 46.26 -1.02
C ASP A 36 -22.46 46.29 -1.16
N ASN A 37 -21.92 45.56 -2.15
CA ASN A 37 -20.50 45.30 -2.45
C ASN A 37 -19.79 44.32 -1.50
N LEU A 38 -20.54 43.57 -0.72
CA LEU A 38 -20.06 42.40 -0.01
C LEU A 38 -20.61 41.16 -0.73
N VAL A 39 -19.90 40.05 -0.59
CA VAL A 39 -20.16 38.80 -1.33
C VAL A 39 -20.02 37.67 -0.34
N ASP A 40 -20.98 36.75 -0.35
CA ASP A 40 -21.00 35.53 0.47
C ASP A 40 -20.62 35.80 1.94
N CYS A 41 -19.65 35.08 2.49
CA CYS A 41 -19.24 35.18 3.89
C CYS A 41 -18.52 36.48 4.28
N ALA A 42 -18.20 37.35 3.32
CA ALA A 42 -17.78 38.72 3.62
C ALA A 42 -18.98 39.64 3.91
N ASP A 43 -20.19 39.19 3.61
CA ASP A 43 -21.44 39.91 3.82
C ASP A 43 -22.01 39.66 5.23
N PRO A 44 -22.26 40.71 6.03
CA PRO A 44 -22.93 40.63 7.32
C PRO A 44 -24.31 39.99 7.28
N ASP A 45 -25.00 39.93 6.15
CA ASP A 45 -26.32 39.31 6.07
C ASP A 45 -26.23 37.77 5.91
N CYS A 46 -25.04 37.22 5.59
CA CYS A 46 -24.70 35.79 5.59
C CYS A 46 -24.20 35.23 6.94
N ASN A 47 -24.12 36.06 7.99
CA ASN A 47 -23.46 35.75 9.26
C ASN A 47 -24.15 34.71 10.18
N GLN A 48 -25.21 34.06 9.70
CA GLN A 48 -25.99 33.06 10.44
C GLN A 48 -26.05 31.69 9.75
N GLU A 49 -25.45 31.54 8.57
CA GLU A 49 -25.46 30.28 7.83
C GLU A 49 -24.23 29.42 8.16
N ASP A 50 -24.46 28.11 8.27
CA ASP A 50 -23.41 27.13 8.60
C ASP A 50 -22.27 27.12 7.55
N ILE A 51 -22.52 27.63 6.34
CA ILE A 51 -21.59 27.66 5.21
C ILE A 51 -20.45 28.70 5.34
N CYS A 52 -20.58 29.64 6.29
CA CYS A 52 -19.59 30.68 6.56
C CYS A 52 -18.81 30.45 7.85
N ILE A 53 -19.01 29.29 8.48
CA ILE A 53 -18.24 28.86 9.63
C ILE A 53 -17.01 28.15 9.09
N ASP A 54 -15.84 28.54 9.61
CA ASP A 54 -14.58 27.82 9.45
C ASP A 54 -14.48 26.80 10.59
N LEU A 55 -14.81 25.54 10.30
CA LEU A 55 -14.94 24.50 11.33
C LEU A 55 -13.59 23.94 11.79
N ASP A 56 -12.58 23.89 10.91
CA ASP A 56 -11.25 23.35 11.21
C ASP A 56 -10.17 24.42 11.52
N ASN A 57 -10.49 25.69 11.31
CA ASN A 57 -9.67 26.88 11.56
C ASN A 57 -8.46 27.05 10.63
N ASP A 58 -8.56 26.63 9.37
CA ASP A 58 -7.52 26.84 8.36
C ASP A 58 -7.59 28.21 7.67
N GLY A 59 -8.67 28.96 7.90
CA GLY A 59 -8.91 30.30 7.36
C GLY A 59 -9.84 30.34 6.14
N TYR A 60 -10.38 29.20 5.72
CA TYR A 60 -11.40 29.05 4.69
C TYR A 60 -12.70 28.54 5.32
N SER A 61 -13.82 28.80 4.66
CA SER A 61 -15.14 28.33 5.08
C SER A 61 -15.71 27.43 3.99
N LEU A 62 -16.67 26.57 4.35
CA LEU A 62 -17.37 25.66 3.43
C LEU A 62 -17.83 26.29 2.09
N SER A 63 -18.09 27.60 2.03
CA SER A 63 -18.42 28.32 0.80
C SER A 63 -17.33 28.24 -0.29
N VAL A 64 -16.07 28.06 0.10
CA VAL A 64 -14.91 27.94 -0.80
C VAL A 64 -14.10 26.68 -0.54
N ASP A 65 -14.16 26.15 0.68
CA ASP A 65 -13.54 24.91 1.08
C ASP A 65 -14.46 23.72 0.79
N CYS A 66 -13.98 22.80 -0.05
CA CYS A 66 -14.68 21.60 -0.42
C CYS A 66 -14.79 20.57 0.73
N ARG A 67 -14.02 20.73 1.83
CA ARG A 67 -14.10 19.94 3.06
C ARG A 67 -13.72 20.72 4.34
N ASP A 68 -14.62 21.61 4.76
CA ASP A 68 -14.58 22.45 5.99
C ASP A 68 -14.20 21.78 7.33
N SER A 69 -14.16 20.45 7.40
CA SER A 69 -13.76 19.70 8.61
C SER A 69 -12.32 19.18 8.58
N ASP A 70 -11.58 19.42 7.49
CA ASP A 70 -10.25 18.91 7.24
C ASP A 70 -9.27 20.03 6.83
N PRO A 71 -8.39 20.49 7.74
CA PRO A 71 -7.55 21.68 7.51
C PRO A 71 -6.40 21.42 6.53
N ALA A 72 -6.33 20.22 5.95
CA ALA A 72 -5.43 19.87 4.86
C ALA A 72 -6.06 20.08 3.48
N VAL A 73 -7.38 20.28 3.41
CA VAL A 73 -8.16 20.45 2.18
C VAL A 73 -8.66 21.89 2.15
N TYR A 74 -8.17 22.70 1.21
CA TYR A 74 -8.54 24.09 1.09
C TYR A 74 -8.12 24.69 -0.25
N PRO A 75 -8.74 25.82 -0.68
CA PRO A 75 -8.34 26.51 -1.90
C PRO A 75 -6.84 26.76 -2.04
N GLY A 76 -6.22 26.06 -3.00
CA GLY A 76 -4.78 26.15 -3.28
C GLY A 76 -3.87 25.37 -2.33
N ALA A 77 -4.39 24.37 -1.63
CA ALA A 77 -3.58 23.35 -0.96
C ALA A 77 -2.68 22.58 -1.95
N ALA A 78 -1.76 21.78 -1.44
CA ALA A 78 -0.93 20.93 -2.29
C ALA A 78 -1.58 19.55 -2.41
N GLU A 79 -1.85 19.12 -3.64
CA GLU A 79 -2.41 17.81 -3.93
C GLU A 79 -1.58 16.66 -3.35
N THR A 80 -2.28 15.68 -2.80
CA THR A 80 -1.72 14.40 -2.34
C THR A 80 -2.49 13.28 -3.01
N CYS A 81 -1.82 12.19 -3.40
CA CYS A 81 -2.49 11.05 -4.05
C CYS A 81 -3.36 10.26 -3.05
N ASN A 82 -4.56 10.77 -2.75
CA ASN A 82 -5.47 10.30 -1.72
C ASN A 82 -6.93 10.19 -2.23
N GLY A 83 -7.19 10.59 -3.48
CA GLY A 83 -8.53 10.55 -4.09
C GLY A 83 -9.45 11.68 -3.60
N ILE A 84 -8.87 12.72 -3.04
CA ILE A 84 -9.49 13.96 -2.58
C ILE A 84 -9.01 15.05 -3.53
N ASP A 85 -9.87 16.03 -3.78
CA ASP A 85 -9.49 17.31 -4.38
C ASP A 85 -9.02 18.16 -3.19
N ASP A 86 -7.71 18.16 -2.92
CA ASP A 86 -7.16 18.82 -1.73
C ASP A 86 -7.16 20.34 -1.92
N ASP A 87 -6.97 20.82 -3.16
CA ASP A 87 -6.87 22.24 -3.48
C ASP A 87 -8.20 22.91 -3.91
N CYS A 88 -9.27 22.12 -3.98
CA CYS A 88 -10.64 22.50 -4.32
C CYS A 88 -10.80 23.15 -5.72
N ASP A 89 -9.96 22.79 -6.70
CA ASP A 89 -10.04 23.31 -8.08
C ASP A 89 -11.04 22.53 -8.98
N GLY A 90 -11.58 21.43 -8.47
CA GLY A 90 -12.55 20.55 -9.15
C GLY A 90 -11.90 19.41 -9.93
N ILE A 91 -10.58 19.26 -9.86
CA ILE A 91 -9.79 18.14 -10.38
C ILE A 91 -9.27 17.36 -9.16
N ILE A 92 -9.12 16.04 -9.31
CA ILE A 92 -8.71 15.18 -8.20
C ILE A 92 -7.31 14.62 -8.54
N ASP A 93 -6.35 14.81 -7.62
CA ASP A 93 -4.97 14.32 -7.67
C ASP A 93 -4.20 14.74 -8.94
N GLU A 94 -4.36 15.97 -9.44
CA GLU A 94 -3.69 16.41 -10.64
C GLU A 94 -2.20 16.73 -10.45
N GLN A 95 -1.44 16.63 -11.56
CA GLN A 95 -0.02 16.98 -11.62
C GLN A 95 0.89 16.21 -10.65
N LEU A 96 0.41 15.08 -10.11
CA LEU A 96 1.19 14.19 -9.27
C LEU A 96 1.91 13.12 -10.10
N GLU A 97 3.24 13.18 -10.10
CA GLU A 97 4.13 12.19 -10.71
C GLU A 97 5.16 11.70 -9.70
N ARG A 98 5.46 10.40 -9.71
CA ARG A 98 6.56 9.82 -8.92
C ARG A 98 7.32 8.74 -9.67
N GLN A 99 8.52 8.42 -9.20
CA GLN A 99 9.30 7.31 -9.72
C GLN A 99 8.65 5.97 -9.35
N CYS A 100 8.72 5.00 -10.25
CA CYS A 100 8.28 3.63 -10.05
C CYS A 100 9.32 2.63 -10.58
N GLY A 101 9.16 1.35 -10.27
CA GLY A 101 10.12 0.29 -10.64
C GLY A 101 10.99 -0.14 -9.45
N THR A 102 11.52 -1.36 -9.52
CA THR A 102 12.18 -2.04 -8.38
C THR A 102 13.70 -1.92 -8.41
N THR A 103 14.31 -1.85 -9.59
CA THR A 103 15.77 -1.85 -9.76
C THR A 103 16.14 -1.27 -11.13
N ASP A 104 17.37 -0.77 -11.27
CA ASP A 104 18.03 -0.37 -12.51
C ASP A 104 19.19 -1.31 -12.89
N ILE A 105 19.21 -2.50 -12.29
CA ILE A 105 20.18 -3.56 -12.56
C ILE A 105 19.73 -4.38 -13.79
N GLY A 106 20.70 -4.82 -14.58
CA GLY A 106 20.45 -5.67 -15.75
C GLY A 106 19.68 -4.92 -16.84
N GLU A 107 18.62 -5.54 -17.35
CA GLU A 107 17.72 -4.95 -18.35
C GLU A 107 16.59 -4.12 -17.72
N CYS A 108 16.55 -3.97 -16.40
CA CYS A 108 15.54 -3.18 -15.72
C CYS A 108 15.88 -1.69 -15.72
N GLU A 109 14.84 -0.85 -15.75
CA GLU A 109 14.94 0.61 -15.69
C GLU A 109 13.81 1.15 -14.82
N PHE A 110 14.12 2.16 -13.99
CA PHE A 110 13.09 2.92 -13.31
C PHE A 110 12.18 3.66 -14.30
N GLY A 111 10.92 3.75 -13.94
CA GLY A 111 9.90 4.49 -14.66
C GLY A 111 9.31 5.62 -13.84
N THR A 112 8.28 6.22 -14.39
CA THR A 112 7.41 7.22 -13.76
C THR A 112 5.97 6.72 -13.79
N GLU A 113 5.22 7.03 -12.74
CA GLU A 113 3.78 6.80 -12.67
C GLU A 113 3.05 8.08 -12.24
N THR A 114 1.79 8.17 -12.63
CA THR A 114 0.92 9.33 -12.40
C THR A 114 -0.19 8.93 -11.44
N CYS A 115 -0.56 9.81 -10.51
CA CYS A 115 -1.73 9.57 -9.68
C CYS A 115 -3.01 9.87 -10.48
N MET A 116 -4.02 9.03 -10.31
CA MET A 116 -5.39 9.32 -10.74
C MET A 116 -6.36 8.73 -9.71
N GLN A 117 -7.11 9.59 -9.01
CA GLN A 117 -8.15 9.22 -8.05
C GLN A 117 -7.64 8.34 -6.89
N GLY A 118 -6.55 8.75 -6.26
CA GLY A 118 -5.91 8.12 -5.10
C GLY A 118 -5.10 6.87 -5.45
N VAL A 119 -4.94 6.57 -6.74
CA VAL A 119 -4.23 5.38 -7.20
C VAL A 119 -3.13 5.79 -8.17
N TRP A 120 -1.91 5.38 -7.86
CA TRP A 120 -0.79 5.48 -8.78
C TRP A 120 -0.93 4.50 -9.94
N GLN A 121 -0.89 5.02 -11.16
CA GLN A 121 -1.17 4.25 -12.38
C GLN A 121 -0.15 4.57 -13.48
N GLY A 122 -0.01 3.62 -14.41
CA GLY A 122 0.75 3.84 -15.64
C GLY A 122 2.26 3.74 -15.48
N CYS A 123 2.76 3.07 -14.45
CA CYS A 123 4.20 2.82 -14.28
C CYS A 123 4.81 2.22 -15.55
N ASN A 124 5.72 2.98 -16.17
CA ASN A 124 6.41 2.62 -17.42
C ASN A 124 7.79 2.00 -17.20
N ALA A 125 8.12 1.59 -15.95
CA ALA A 125 9.37 0.93 -15.62
C ALA A 125 9.57 -0.38 -16.41
N ILE A 126 10.81 -0.69 -16.77
CA ILE A 126 11.16 -2.01 -17.30
C ILE A 126 11.31 -2.93 -16.08
N LYS A 127 10.36 -3.86 -15.93
CA LYS A 127 10.24 -4.75 -14.78
C LYS A 127 11.07 -6.03 -14.98
N PRO A 128 11.50 -6.68 -13.89
CA PRO A 128 12.04 -8.04 -13.91
C PRO A 128 11.16 -8.99 -14.70
N LYS A 129 11.78 -9.77 -15.59
CA LYS A 129 11.14 -10.84 -16.34
C LYS A 129 11.72 -12.17 -15.89
N GLN A 130 11.11 -13.27 -16.33
CA GLN A 130 11.75 -14.57 -16.11
C GLN A 130 13.07 -14.63 -16.88
N GLU A 131 14.09 -15.18 -16.25
CA GLU A 131 15.42 -15.29 -16.83
C GLU A 131 15.42 -16.09 -18.15
N ILE A 132 16.07 -15.51 -19.16
CA ILE A 132 16.26 -16.07 -20.48
C ILE A 132 17.77 -16.20 -20.68
N CYS A 133 18.24 -17.39 -21.05
CA CYS A 133 19.67 -17.65 -21.23
C CYS A 133 20.21 -17.01 -22.52
N ASP A 134 20.14 -15.68 -22.61
CA ASP A 134 20.51 -14.87 -23.76
C ASP A 134 21.67 -13.91 -23.45
N THR A 135 22.40 -14.17 -22.35
CA THR A 135 23.55 -13.41 -21.86
C THR A 135 23.22 -12.02 -21.32
N LEU A 136 21.94 -11.76 -21.08
CA LEU A 136 21.42 -10.57 -20.43
C LEU A 136 20.79 -10.96 -19.11
N ASP A 137 20.84 -10.06 -18.13
CA ASP A 137 20.18 -10.19 -16.83
C ASP A 137 18.72 -9.72 -16.99
N ASN A 138 17.81 -10.67 -17.24
CA ASN A 138 16.41 -10.40 -17.56
C ASN A 138 15.53 -10.33 -16.32
N ASP A 139 15.93 -11.02 -15.24
CA ASP A 139 15.24 -10.98 -13.95
C ASP A 139 15.80 -9.92 -12.98
N CYS A 140 16.87 -9.25 -13.39
CA CYS A 140 17.46 -8.08 -12.76
C CYS A 140 17.96 -8.34 -11.35
N ASP A 141 18.44 -9.55 -11.07
CA ASP A 141 19.00 -9.95 -9.78
C ASP A 141 20.51 -9.60 -9.63
N GLY A 142 21.14 -9.14 -10.71
CA GLY A 142 22.55 -8.74 -10.78
C GLY A 142 23.50 -9.86 -11.17
N SER A 143 22.99 -11.04 -11.44
CA SER A 143 23.68 -12.15 -12.09
C SER A 143 23.25 -12.25 -13.55
N VAL A 144 23.95 -13.05 -14.35
CA VAL A 144 23.61 -13.23 -15.77
C VAL A 144 23.43 -14.72 -16.02
N ASP A 145 22.30 -15.09 -16.62
CA ASP A 145 21.92 -16.46 -17.01
C ASP A 145 21.86 -17.47 -15.83
N GLU A 146 21.46 -17.04 -14.64
CA GLU A 146 21.07 -17.90 -13.52
C GLU A 146 19.67 -18.49 -13.71
N ASP A 147 19.33 -19.53 -12.94
CA ASP A 147 17.97 -20.14 -12.91
C ASP A 147 17.27 -20.40 -14.26
N CYS A 148 18.08 -20.59 -15.31
CA CYS A 148 17.71 -20.89 -16.66
C CYS A 148 16.67 -22.03 -16.75
N PRO A 149 15.50 -21.82 -17.37
CA PRO A 149 14.52 -22.87 -17.54
C PRO A 149 15.12 -24.02 -18.37
N VAL A 150 15.20 -25.21 -17.77
CA VAL A 150 15.72 -26.41 -18.43
C VAL A 150 14.86 -26.73 -19.65
N GLN A 151 15.38 -26.44 -20.85
CA GLN A 151 14.73 -26.79 -22.09
C GLN A 151 14.66 -28.31 -22.22
N THR A 152 13.49 -28.90 -22.03
CA THR A 152 13.19 -30.23 -22.57
C THR A 152 13.02 -30.07 -24.08
N GLU A 153 14.08 -30.31 -24.83
CA GLU A 153 14.05 -30.24 -26.29
C GLU A 153 13.09 -31.30 -26.88
N GLU A 154 11.93 -30.88 -27.36
CA GLU A 154 11.30 -31.50 -28.55
C GLU A 154 11.88 -30.81 -29.80
N PRO A 155 12.27 -31.56 -30.84
CA PRO A 155 13.03 -31.01 -31.95
C PRO A 155 12.12 -30.20 -32.90
N PRO A 156 12.49 -28.97 -33.30
CA PRO A 156 11.72 -28.21 -34.27
C PRO A 156 12.05 -28.63 -35.70
N ALA A 157 10.99 -28.60 -36.51
CA ALA A 157 10.99 -28.88 -37.94
C ALA A 157 11.73 -27.79 -38.76
N GLU A 158 12.13 -28.20 -39.96
CA GLU A 158 12.95 -27.52 -40.97
C GLU A 158 12.58 -26.04 -41.30
N GLN A 159 13.61 -25.19 -41.19
CA GLN A 159 14.10 -24.15 -42.12
C GLN A 159 13.12 -23.36 -43.00
N GLU A 160 13.14 -22.03 -42.85
CA GLU A 160 13.40 -21.13 -43.98
C GLU A 160 14.36 -20.00 -43.57
N ASN A 161 15.34 -19.76 -44.44
CA ASN A 161 16.55 -18.97 -44.27
C ASN A 161 16.27 -17.53 -44.75
N VAL A 162 16.50 -16.51 -43.91
CA VAL A 162 16.57 -15.11 -44.36
C VAL A 162 17.87 -14.50 -43.81
N GLU A 163 18.74 -14.08 -44.74
CA GLU A 163 20.05 -13.46 -44.46
C GLU A 163 19.87 -12.05 -43.85
N PRO A 164 20.78 -11.61 -42.95
CA PRO A 164 20.76 -10.25 -42.40
C PRO A 164 21.43 -9.21 -43.33
N GLU A 165 20.83 -8.02 -43.40
CA GLU A 165 21.42 -6.83 -44.03
C GLU A 165 22.60 -6.26 -43.21
N PRO A 166 23.58 -5.60 -43.86
CA PRO A 166 24.84 -5.21 -43.21
C PRO A 166 24.71 -3.98 -42.31
N SER A 167 25.32 -4.09 -41.14
CA SER A 167 25.57 -3.04 -40.15
C SER A 167 26.54 -1.97 -40.66
N ILE A 168 26.14 -0.70 -40.54
CA ILE A 168 27.01 0.48 -40.72
C ILE A 168 27.40 0.97 -39.32
N ILE A 169 28.70 0.92 -39.03
CA ILE A 169 29.34 1.51 -37.85
C ILE A 169 29.58 3.00 -38.12
N PRO A 170 29.16 3.94 -37.26
CA PRO A 170 29.84 5.22 -37.13
C PRO A 170 30.91 5.16 -36.03
N GLU A 171 32.09 5.63 -36.41
CA GLU A 171 33.32 5.80 -35.63
C GLU A 171 33.14 6.88 -34.53
N PRO A 172 33.81 6.79 -33.36
CA PRO A 172 33.69 7.79 -32.32
C PRO A 172 34.50 9.05 -32.65
N GLU A 173 33.84 10.21 -32.75
CA GLU A 173 34.50 11.51 -32.78
C GLU A 173 35.09 11.84 -31.39
N GLN A 174 36.40 12.06 -31.36
CA GLN A 174 37.11 12.57 -30.19
C GLN A 174 36.86 14.06 -30.04
N VAL A 175 36.27 14.47 -28.92
CA VAL A 175 36.23 15.88 -28.52
C VAL A 175 37.50 16.19 -27.74
N GLU A 176 38.42 16.92 -28.38
CA GLU A 176 39.62 17.47 -27.77
C GLU A 176 39.27 18.59 -26.75
N PRO A 177 40.08 18.79 -25.69
CA PRO A 177 39.90 19.90 -24.78
C PRO A 177 40.36 21.22 -25.42
N VAL A 178 39.43 22.17 -25.55
CA VAL A 178 39.73 23.56 -25.95
C VAL A 178 40.36 24.28 -24.75
N ALA A 179 41.68 24.34 -24.73
CA ALA A 179 42.42 25.27 -23.89
C ALA A 179 42.33 26.68 -24.48
N GLU A 180 41.53 27.55 -23.88
CA GLU A 180 41.46 28.95 -24.26
C GLU A 180 42.72 29.69 -23.78
N GLN A 181 43.51 30.14 -24.75
CA GLN A 181 44.72 30.91 -24.53
C GLN A 181 44.37 32.37 -24.24
N VAL A 182 44.61 32.80 -23.00
CA VAL A 182 44.64 34.22 -22.64
C VAL A 182 45.91 34.84 -23.24
N PRO A 183 45.83 35.96 -23.98
CA PRO A 183 46.99 36.57 -24.60
C PRO A 183 47.87 37.27 -23.57
N ALA A 184 49.17 37.01 -23.66
CA ALA A 184 50.21 37.69 -22.90
C ALA A 184 50.19 39.20 -23.15
N GLN A 185 49.86 39.98 -22.13
CA GLN A 185 50.09 41.42 -22.12
C GLN A 185 51.57 41.70 -21.80
N GLN A 186 52.13 42.63 -22.56
CA GLN A 186 53.54 43.00 -22.54
C GLN A 186 53.93 43.62 -21.20
N VAL A 187 54.95 43.05 -20.58
CA VAL A 187 55.71 43.63 -19.46
C VAL A 187 56.50 44.84 -19.96
N PRO A 188 56.36 46.05 -19.39
CA PRO A 188 57.33 47.10 -19.57
C PRO A 188 58.52 46.92 -18.63
N GLU A 189 59.72 47.20 -19.15
CA GLU A 189 61.01 47.25 -18.45
C GLU A 189 61.08 48.29 -17.31
N PRO A 190 62.02 48.14 -16.36
CA PRO A 190 61.96 48.78 -15.05
C PRO A 190 62.41 50.24 -15.09
N VAL A 191 61.64 51.11 -14.42
CA VAL A 191 62.08 52.47 -14.10
C VAL A 191 62.93 52.42 -12.82
N GLN A 192 64.13 52.98 -12.91
CA GLN A 192 65.11 53.02 -11.84
C GLN A 192 64.69 53.89 -10.65
N ASP A 193 64.95 53.36 -9.46
CA ASP A 193 65.34 54.02 -8.21
C ASP A 193 64.59 55.27 -7.76
N SER A 194 63.72 55.06 -6.78
CA SER A 194 63.78 55.85 -5.54
C SER A 194 63.53 54.91 -4.37
N GLU A 195 64.51 54.82 -3.46
CA GLU A 195 64.48 54.02 -2.23
C GLU A 195 63.11 54.16 -1.52
N PRO A 196 62.37 53.06 -1.29
CA PRO A 196 61.20 53.12 -0.43
C PRO A 196 61.68 53.39 0.98
N LEU A 197 61.17 54.47 1.57
CA LEU A 197 61.20 54.72 3.01
C LEU A 197 60.80 53.42 3.73
N PRO A 198 61.42 53.07 4.88
CA PRO A 198 61.12 51.84 5.58
C PRO A 198 59.63 51.82 5.93
N VAL A 199 58.86 51.06 5.16
CA VAL A 199 57.49 50.73 5.51
C VAL A 199 57.61 49.93 6.81
N PRO A 200 56.93 50.32 7.90
CA PRO A 200 56.94 49.50 9.10
C PRO A 200 56.50 48.10 8.68
N VAL A 201 57.36 47.10 8.94
CA VAL A 201 57.00 45.70 8.78
C VAL A 201 55.82 45.51 9.72
N ARG A 202 54.60 45.51 9.18
CA ARG A 202 53.42 45.24 9.98
C ARG A 202 53.60 43.80 10.46
N GLN A 203 53.67 43.66 11.78
CA GLN A 203 53.81 42.36 12.39
C GLN A 203 52.51 41.62 12.11
N CYS A 204 52.62 40.41 11.57
CA CYS A 204 51.51 39.47 11.53
C CYS A 204 51.02 39.30 12.97
N ILE A 205 49.76 39.65 13.19
CA ILE A 205 49.05 39.37 14.43
C ILE A 205 48.24 38.12 14.13
N ASP A 206 48.74 37.00 14.66
CA ASP A 206 48.20 35.65 14.55
C ASP A 206 48.11 35.15 16.00
N GLN A 207 46.92 35.25 16.58
CA GLN A 207 46.72 35.09 18.02
C GLN A 207 46.46 33.62 18.41
N ASP A 208 45.96 32.78 17.50
CA ASP A 208 45.78 31.35 17.74
C ASP A 208 46.86 30.44 17.11
N GLY A 209 47.72 31.00 16.26
CA GLY A 209 48.91 30.36 15.74
C GLY A 209 48.69 29.49 14.50
N ASP A 210 47.58 29.63 13.79
CA ASP A 210 47.30 28.85 12.57
C ASP A 210 47.98 29.41 11.29
N GLY A 211 48.56 30.61 11.40
CA GLY A 211 49.29 31.31 10.35
C GLY A 211 48.45 32.28 9.52
N PHE A 212 47.17 32.43 9.82
CA PHE A 212 46.27 33.47 9.32
C PHE A 212 46.13 34.58 10.39
N GLY A 213 45.64 35.76 9.99
CA GLY A 213 45.50 36.89 10.91
C GLY A 213 45.70 38.25 10.27
N ILE A 214 45.77 39.32 11.08
CA ILE A 214 45.93 40.69 10.56
C ILE A 214 47.35 40.87 10.04
N ASP A 215 47.48 41.24 8.75
CA ASP A 215 48.75 41.43 8.04
C ASP A 215 49.62 40.15 7.95
N CYS A 216 49.01 38.96 8.02
CA CYS A 216 49.69 37.66 7.89
C CYS A 216 49.84 37.18 6.43
N PRO A 217 50.92 36.44 6.08
CA PRO A 217 51.17 36.03 4.69
C PRO A 217 50.15 35.05 4.10
N ARG A 218 49.48 34.24 4.93
CA ARG A 218 48.53 33.22 4.47
C ARG A 218 47.14 33.79 4.19
N GLY A 219 46.80 34.94 4.78
CA GLY A 219 45.52 35.61 4.58
C GLY A 219 44.99 36.23 5.87
N PHE A 220 43.87 36.94 5.74
CA PHE A 220 43.11 37.49 6.86
C PHE A 220 42.28 36.38 7.52
N ASP A 221 42.27 36.36 8.85
CA ASP A 221 41.45 35.46 9.65
C ASP A 221 40.21 36.20 10.20
N CYS A 222 39.03 35.66 9.96
CA CYS A 222 37.77 36.17 10.47
C CYS A 222 37.56 35.88 11.97
N ASN A 223 38.30 34.93 12.55
CA ASN A 223 38.33 34.67 13.99
C ASN A 223 39.73 34.24 14.49
N ASP A 224 40.61 35.24 14.62
CA ASP A 224 42.01 35.17 15.12
C ASP A 224 42.18 34.64 16.57
N ASN A 225 41.14 34.06 17.16
CA ASN A 225 41.19 33.38 18.45
C ASN A 225 40.82 31.89 18.35
N ASN A 226 40.49 31.38 17.16
CA ASN A 226 40.06 30.02 16.93
C ASN A 226 40.76 29.41 15.70
N PRO A 227 41.75 28.52 15.89
CA PRO A 227 42.58 28.00 14.80
C PRO A 227 41.84 27.04 13.85
N ALA A 228 40.55 26.79 14.11
CA ALA A 228 39.65 26.03 13.24
C ALA A 228 38.86 26.92 12.27
N VAL A 229 38.90 28.24 12.44
CA VAL A 229 38.20 29.22 11.60
C VAL A 229 39.27 30.04 10.90
N ASN A 230 39.49 29.79 9.62
CA ASN A 230 40.45 30.51 8.79
C ASN A 230 40.20 30.21 7.31
N PRO A 231 40.74 31.01 6.37
CA PRO A 231 40.53 30.81 4.93
C PRO A 231 40.84 29.44 4.31
N ALA A 232 41.51 28.53 5.04
CA ALA A 232 41.81 27.17 4.59
C ALA A 232 41.03 26.09 5.35
N ALA A 233 40.13 26.45 6.26
CA ALA A 233 39.29 25.50 6.97
C ALA A 233 38.24 24.86 6.05
N THR A 234 37.78 23.67 6.43
CA THR A 234 36.63 23.01 5.81
C THR A 234 35.39 23.41 6.59
N GLU A 235 34.32 23.79 5.89
CA GLU A 235 33.03 24.11 6.51
C GLU A 235 32.48 22.96 7.35
N LEU A 236 32.04 23.28 8.56
CA LEU A 236 31.31 22.39 9.44
C LEU A 236 29.90 22.94 9.64
N CYS A 237 28.94 22.07 9.92
CA CYS A 237 27.59 22.52 10.25
C CYS A 237 27.54 23.04 11.69
N ASN A 238 27.94 24.30 11.90
CA ASN A 238 28.10 24.89 13.23
C ASN A 238 27.65 26.36 13.31
N ASN A 239 27.09 26.92 12.22
CA ASN A 239 26.67 28.31 12.10
C ASN A 239 27.83 29.31 12.25
N ILE A 240 29.03 28.91 11.82
CA ILE A 240 30.23 29.71 11.72
C ILE A 240 30.69 29.63 10.26
N ASP A 241 31.15 30.75 9.71
CA ASP A 241 31.89 30.76 8.45
C ASP A 241 33.31 30.29 8.76
N ASP A 242 33.54 28.97 8.72
CA ASP A 242 34.81 28.38 9.12
C ASP A 242 35.92 28.79 8.13
N ASN A 243 35.58 28.93 6.84
CA ASN A 243 36.54 29.23 5.77
C ASN A 243 36.64 30.73 5.40
N CYS A 244 36.02 31.61 6.18
CA CYS A 244 36.05 33.07 6.04
C CYS A 244 35.68 33.60 4.63
N ASN A 245 34.79 32.92 3.89
CA ASN A 245 34.37 33.36 2.55
C ASN A 245 33.12 34.27 2.56
N ASN A 246 32.57 34.56 3.74
CA ASN A 246 31.35 35.31 4.02
C ASN A 246 30.05 34.57 3.68
N ILE A 247 30.11 33.25 3.57
CA ILE A 247 28.97 32.36 3.47
C ILE A 247 29.08 31.42 4.67
N ILE A 248 27.95 31.12 5.31
CA ILE A 248 27.92 30.27 6.51
C ILE A 248 27.40 28.90 6.09
N ASP A 249 28.12 27.84 6.50
CA ASP A 249 27.76 26.43 6.31
C ASP A 249 27.47 26.02 4.83
N GLU A 250 28.19 26.56 3.84
CA GLU A 250 27.90 26.26 2.43
C GLU A 250 28.31 24.85 1.99
N TYR A 251 27.45 24.22 1.17
CA TYR A 251 27.66 22.88 0.59
C TYR A 251 27.93 21.76 1.60
N VAL A 252 27.61 21.97 2.87
CA VAL A 252 27.73 20.96 3.92
C VAL A 252 26.53 20.01 3.88
N THR A 253 26.77 18.77 3.47
CA THR A 253 25.77 17.69 3.40
C THR A 253 26.25 16.46 4.17
N ARG A 254 25.33 15.69 4.75
CA ARG A 254 25.63 14.36 5.30
C ARG A 254 24.54 13.36 4.99
N GLN A 255 24.87 12.07 5.12
CA GLN A 255 23.90 10.99 5.03
C GLN A 255 22.94 11.00 6.24
N CYS A 256 21.68 10.70 5.99
CA CYS A 256 20.63 10.51 6.98
C CYS A 256 19.80 9.25 6.65
N GLY A 257 18.91 8.83 7.55
CA GLY A 257 18.14 7.59 7.42
C GLY A 257 18.61 6.48 8.36
N ALA A 258 17.75 5.48 8.59
CA ALA A 258 17.98 4.43 9.59
C ALA A 258 18.55 3.14 8.99
N THR A 259 18.02 2.70 7.85
CA THR A 259 18.32 1.41 7.22
C THR A 259 18.02 1.46 5.72
N ASP A 260 18.56 0.51 4.97
CA ASP A 260 18.34 0.24 3.53
C ASP A 260 17.59 -1.09 3.30
N VAL A 261 16.90 -1.57 4.33
CA VAL A 261 16.08 -2.79 4.32
C VAL A 261 14.65 -2.47 3.89
N GLY A 262 14.01 -3.39 3.15
CA GLY A 262 12.64 -3.22 2.70
C GLY A 262 12.51 -2.05 1.72
N ILE A 263 11.53 -1.18 1.94
CA ILE A 263 11.35 0.06 1.17
C ILE A 263 12.24 1.22 1.68
N CYS A 264 12.89 1.06 2.83
CA CYS A 264 13.71 2.14 3.39
C CYS A 264 14.97 2.40 2.57
N ALA A 265 15.40 3.66 2.59
CA ALA A 265 16.59 4.10 1.89
C ALA A 265 17.26 5.25 2.64
N PHE A 266 18.59 5.27 2.60
CA PHE A 266 19.34 6.41 3.09
C PHE A 266 19.12 7.63 2.21
N GLY A 267 19.05 8.80 2.85
CA GLY A 267 18.96 10.10 2.20
C GLY A 267 20.17 10.96 2.52
N THR A 268 20.10 12.20 2.08
CA THR A 268 21.04 13.27 2.41
C THR A 268 20.29 14.43 3.06
N GLU A 269 20.90 15.04 4.06
CA GLU A 269 20.40 16.28 4.66
C GLU A 269 21.44 17.39 4.55
N ARG A 270 20.96 18.63 4.50
CA ARG A 270 21.78 19.82 4.29
C ARG A 270 21.88 20.61 5.58
N CYS A 271 23.03 21.22 5.82
CA CYS A 271 23.16 22.19 6.89
C CYS A 271 22.48 23.51 6.52
N VAL A 272 21.64 24.02 7.41
CA VAL A 272 21.01 25.35 7.35
C VAL A 272 21.09 25.97 8.74
N ASN A 273 21.87 27.05 8.87
CA ASN A 273 22.08 27.78 10.14
C ASN A 273 22.55 26.86 11.29
N GLY A 274 23.59 26.06 11.06
CA GLY A 274 24.16 25.12 12.02
C GLY A 274 23.26 23.95 12.42
N ASN A 275 22.15 23.74 11.70
CA ASN A 275 21.23 22.62 11.95
C ASN A 275 21.05 21.81 10.67
N TRP A 276 21.04 20.49 10.83
CA TRP A 276 20.76 19.58 9.72
C TRP A 276 19.25 19.56 9.44
N GLN A 277 18.89 19.78 8.18
CA GLN A 277 17.50 19.90 7.73
C GLN A 277 17.31 19.22 6.37
N GLY A 278 16.07 18.86 6.07
CA GLY A 278 15.68 18.33 4.76
C GLY A 278 16.23 16.94 4.46
N CYS A 279 16.22 16.04 5.46
CA CYS A 279 16.53 14.63 5.22
C CYS A 279 15.47 14.03 4.28
N ASN A 280 15.91 13.55 3.11
CA ASN A 280 15.07 12.90 2.11
C ASN A 280 15.18 11.36 2.16
N ALA A 281 15.50 10.79 3.32
CA ALA A 281 15.52 9.35 3.51
C ALA A 281 14.10 8.76 3.49
N VAL A 282 13.94 7.55 2.97
CA VAL A 282 12.71 6.77 3.18
C VAL A 282 12.84 6.11 4.56
N LEU A 283 12.02 6.56 5.50
CA LEU A 283 12.09 6.15 6.90
C LEU A 283 11.16 4.97 7.18
N PRO A 284 11.49 4.13 8.19
CA PRO A 284 10.58 3.11 8.70
C PRO A 284 9.21 3.68 9.03
N SER A 285 8.17 3.03 8.52
CA SER A 285 6.79 3.35 8.79
C SER A 285 6.08 2.17 9.47
N GLN A 286 4.78 2.25 9.69
CA GLN A 286 4.02 1.13 10.22
C GLN A 286 3.76 0.11 9.10
N GLU A 287 3.78 -1.18 9.43
CA GLU A 287 3.45 -2.26 8.49
C GLU A 287 2.09 -2.07 7.82
N VAL A 288 2.08 -2.27 6.50
CA VAL A 288 0.91 -2.40 5.65
C VAL A 288 1.01 -3.75 4.96
N CYS A 289 -0.09 -4.49 4.92
CA CYS A 289 -0.09 -5.85 4.34
C CYS A 289 -0.15 -5.81 2.81
N ASP A 290 0.87 -5.21 2.19
CA ASP A 290 0.98 -4.96 0.76
C ASP A 290 2.12 -5.75 0.11
N SER A 291 2.70 -6.71 0.83
CA SER A 291 3.86 -7.50 0.42
C SER A 291 5.13 -6.68 0.27
N VAL A 292 5.19 -5.53 0.95
CA VAL A 292 6.38 -4.71 1.14
C VAL A 292 6.70 -4.62 2.63
N ASP A 293 7.99 -4.62 2.96
CA ASP A 293 8.47 -4.36 4.31
C ASP A 293 8.48 -2.84 4.56
N ASN A 294 7.39 -2.31 5.15
CA ASN A 294 7.19 -0.86 5.33
C ASN A 294 7.89 -0.31 6.58
N ASN A 295 8.15 -1.16 7.56
CA ASN A 295 8.83 -0.82 8.82
C ASN A 295 10.33 -1.13 8.79
N CYS A 296 10.78 -1.79 7.72
CA CYS A 296 12.16 -2.06 7.39
C CYS A 296 12.89 -2.88 8.46
N ASP A 297 12.19 -3.82 9.09
CA ASP A 297 12.74 -4.73 10.09
C ASP A 297 13.33 -6.01 9.47
N GLY A 298 13.16 -6.20 8.16
CA GLY A 298 13.68 -7.32 7.38
C GLY A 298 12.71 -8.49 7.26
N THR A 299 11.49 -8.33 7.75
CA THR A 299 10.36 -9.22 7.45
C THR A 299 9.31 -8.51 6.61
N VAL A 300 8.60 -9.27 5.80
CA VAL A 300 7.53 -8.75 4.94
C VAL A 300 6.21 -9.15 5.57
N ASP A 301 5.30 -8.18 5.72
CA ASP A 301 3.92 -8.35 6.20
C ASP A 301 3.82 -9.01 7.60
N GLU A 302 4.74 -8.75 8.51
CA GLU A 302 4.62 -9.24 9.88
C GLU A 302 3.59 -8.45 10.70
N GLY A 303 2.86 -9.15 11.58
CA GLY A 303 1.82 -8.49 12.38
C GLY A 303 0.54 -8.15 11.61
N CYS A 304 0.43 -8.56 10.34
CA CYS A 304 -0.82 -8.58 9.60
C CYS A 304 -1.82 -9.55 10.27
N GLU A 305 -2.85 -9.00 10.91
CA GLU A 305 -3.99 -9.81 11.35
C GLU A 305 -4.71 -10.34 10.10
N GLU A 306 -4.74 -11.67 9.90
CA GLU A 306 -5.56 -12.29 8.85
C GLU A 306 -6.97 -11.70 8.92
N GLU A 307 -7.46 -11.05 7.85
CA GLU A 307 -8.82 -10.51 7.80
C GLU A 307 -9.82 -11.63 8.17
N GLU A 308 -10.52 -11.49 9.31
CA GLU A 308 -11.54 -12.46 9.73
C GLU A 308 -12.59 -12.60 8.62
N SER A 309 -12.78 -13.81 8.09
CA SER A 309 -13.77 -14.04 7.03
C SER A 309 -15.19 -13.69 7.52
N GLU A 310 -16.13 -13.40 6.61
CA GLU A 310 -17.53 -13.13 6.98
C GLU A 310 -18.12 -14.25 7.87
N GLU A 311 -17.72 -15.51 7.62
CA GLU A 311 -18.10 -16.66 8.45
C GLU A 311 -17.45 -16.65 9.84
N GLU A 312 -16.21 -16.18 9.98
CA GLU A 312 -15.52 -16.03 11.29
C GLU A 312 -16.16 -14.90 12.11
N ILE A 313 -16.51 -13.78 11.48
CA ILE A 313 -17.25 -12.68 12.11
C ILE A 313 -18.62 -13.19 12.60
N PHE A 314 -19.34 -13.93 11.75
CA PHE A 314 -20.64 -14.51 12.11
C PHE A 314 -20.51 -15.56 13.23
N LEU A 315 -19.48 -16.42 13.20
CA LEU A 315 -19.18 -17.40 14.24
C LEU A 315 -18.95 -16.73 15.60
N ARG A 316 -18.20 -15.63 15.63
CA ARG A 316 -17.93 -14.85 16.84
C ARG A 316 -19.19 -14.21 17.40
N GLN A 317 -20.03 -13.62 16.54
CA GLN A 317 -21.33 -13.08 16.95
C GLN A 317 -22.26 -14.16 17.51
N LEU A 318 -22.33 -15.32 16.84
CA LEU A 318 -23.12 -16.47 17.26
C LEU A 318 -22.72 -16.98 18.65
N LEU A 319 -21.43 -17.15 18.90
CA LEU A 319 -20.95 -17.70 20.16
C LEU A 319 -21.08 -16.72 21.33
N ASN A 320 -20.94 -15.42 21.07
CA ASN A 320 -21.25 -14.37 22.06
C ASN A 320 -22.70 -14.41 22.54
N LEU A 321 -23.65 -14.80 21.68
CA LEU A 321 -25.07 -14.94 22.05
C LEU A 321 -25.33 -16.18 22.92
N GLN A 322 -24.50 -17.21 22.83
CA GLN A 322 -24.75 -18.52 23.45
C GLN A 322 -24.14 -18.69 24.84
N GLN A 323 -22.94 -18.15 25.11
CA GLN A 323 -22.12 -18.66 26.23
C GLN A 323 -21.91 -17.72 27.42
N GLY A 324 -22.34 -16.45 27.34
CA GLY A 324 -22.04 -15.47 28.40
C GLY A 324 -20.54 -15.12 28.40
N LYS A 325 -20.23 -13.84 28.60
CA LYS A 325 -18.94 -13.21 28.21
C LYS A 325 -17.68 -13.67 28.99
N ASP A 326 -17.78 -14.59 29.95
CA ASP A 326 -16.75 -14.75 30.98
C ASP A 326 -15.88 -16.02 30.88
N ASN A 327 -16.06 -16.89 29.87
CA ASN A 327 -15.21 -18.08 29.68
C ASN A 327 -15.18 -18.55 28.22
N TYR A 328 -14.79 -17.65 27.32
CA TYR A 328 -14.83 -17.89 25.88
C TYR A 328 -13.42 -17.83 25.29
N ASP A 329 -12.85 -18.99 24.96
CA ASP A 329 -11.60 -19.10 24.21
C ASP A 329 -11.91 -19.10 22.71
N TRP A 330 -11.67 -17.95 22.07
CA TRP A 330 -11.96 -17.72 20.66
C TRP A 330 -11.16 -18.65 19.75
N GLU A 331 -9.88 -18.86 20.05
CA GLU A 331 -8.98 -19.65 19.24
C GLU A 331 -9.39 -21.13 19.24
N GLU A 332 -9.85 -21.65 20.38
CA GLU A 332 -10.37 -23.02 20.46
C GLU A 332 -11.62 -23.20 19.58
N GLN A 333 -12.56 -22.25 19.60
CA GLN A 333 -13.78 -22.34 18.79
C GLN A 333 -13.51 -22.12 17.30
N LYS A 334 -12.60 -21.20 16.95
CA LYS A 334 -12.11 -20.98 15.58
C LYS A 334 -11.49 -22.26 15.02
N GLN A 335 -10.62 -22.91 15.80
CA GLN A 335 -10.02 -24.18 15.41
C GLN A 335 -11.06 -25.30 15.27
N ARG A 336 -12.03 -25.37 16.18
CA ARG A 336 -13.13 -26.35 16.12
C ARG A 336 -14.01 -26.17 14.89
N TYR A 337 -14.29 -24.92 14.51
CA TYR A 337 -14.99 -24.59 13.27
C TYR A 337 -14.19 -25.08 12.04
N LYS A 338 -12.90 -24.71 11.93
CA LYS A 338 -12.00 -25.15 10.84
C LYS A 338 -11.95 -26.67 10.75
N ASN A 339 -11.82 -27.37 11.88
CA ASN A 339 -11.82 -28.84 11.93
C ASN A 339 -13.15 -29.43 11.44
N THR A 340 -14.28 -28.82 11.79
CA THR A 340 -15.60 -29.28 11.34
C THR A 340 -15.79 -29.07 9.83
N GLN A 341 -15.35 -27.94 9.27
CA GLN A 341 -15.38 -27.68 7.82
C GLN A 341 -14.52 -28.68 7.04
N ASN A 342 -13.37 -29.08 7.58
CA ASN A 342 -12.52 -30.10 6.96
C ASN A 342 -13.09 -31.53 7.07
N ALA A 343 -14.06 -31.73 7.96
CA ALA A 343 -14.66 -33.03 8.25
C ALA A 343 -16.03 -33.24 7.57
N ALA A 344 -16.61 -32.23 6.93
CA ALA A 344 -17.85 -32.37 6.16
C ALA A 344 -17.98 -31.32 5.06
N ASN A 345 -18.63 -31.69 3.96
CA ASN A 345 -18.99 -30.77 2.89
C ASN A 345 -20.40 -30.22 3.13
N VAL A 346 -20.54 -28.90 3.26
CA VAL A 346 -21.84 -28.23 3.42
C VAL A 346 -22.20 -27.54 2.09
N LYS A 347 -23.35 -27.89 1.53
CA LYS A 347 -23.88 -27.28 0.31
C LYS A 347 -25.27 -26.71 0.56
N LYS A 348 -25.47 -25.46 0.17
CA LYS A 348 -26.77 -24.80 0.28
C LYS A 348 -27.28 -24.37 -1.09
N ASN A 349 -28.57 -24.52 -1.32
CA ASN A 349 -29.25 -24.02 -2.51
C ASN A 349 -30.67 -23.55 -2.17
N SER A 350 -31.22 -22.69 -3.02
CA SER A 350 -32.61 -22.24 -2.95
C SER A 350 -33.35 -22.59 -4.23
N LYS A 351 -34.65 -22.85 -4.11
CA LYS A 351 -35.56 -23.06 -5.24
C LYS A 351 -36.88 -22.35 -4.99
N ILE A 352 -37.32 -21.58 -5.98
CA ILE A 352 -38.62 -20.90 -5.97
C ILE A 352 -39.64 -21.82 -6.64
N ALA A 353 -40.76 -22.06 -5.97
CA ALA A 353 -41.90 -22.79 -6.52
C ALA A 353 -43.18 -22.41 -5.78
N ASP A 354 -44.29 -22.25 -6.52
CA ASP A 354 -45.63 -22.03 -5.98
C ASP A 354 -45.72 -20.81 -5.03
N GLY A 355 -45.03 -19.71 -5.36
CA GLY A 355 -45.00 -18.48 -4.55
C GLY A 355 -44.22 -18.60 -3.23
N ARG A 356 -43.39 -19.63 -3.10
CA ARG A 356 -42.55 -19.89 -1.93
C ARG A 356 -41.11 -20.12 -2.33
N THR A 357 -40.21 -19.77 -1.42
CA THR A 357 -38.79 -20.03 -1.55
C THR A 357 -38.40 -21.15 -0.61
N ARG A 358 -37.90 -22.26 -1.17
CA ARG A 358 -37.38 -23.40 -0.41
C ARG A 358 -35.87 -23.31 -0.33
N ILE A 359 -35.31 -23.40 0.87
CA ILE A 359 -33.87 -23.50 1.11
C ILE A 359 -33.55 -24.94 1.54
N ASN A 360 -32.50 -25.50 0.94
CA ASN A 360 -32.01 -26.84 1.22
C ASN A 360 -30.53 -26.77 1.61
N ILE A 361 -30.21 -27.29 2.79
CA ILE A 361 -28.87 -27.39 3.34
C ILE A 361 -28.52 -28.87 3.37
N LYS A 362 -27.53 -29.26 2.58
CA LYS A 362 -27.01 -30.62 2.50
C LYS A 362 -25.66 -30.69 3.18
N ILE A 363 -25.52 -31.58 4.16
CA ILE A 363 -24.28 -31.83 4.88
C ILE A 363 -23.85 -33.25 4.57
N THR A 364 -22.68 -33.40 3.96
CA THR A 364 -22.09 -34.69 3.61
C THR A 364 -20.84 -34.92 4.46
N PRO A 365 -20.88 -35.79 5.49
CA PRO A 365 -19.72 -36.04 6.35
C PRO A 365 -18.59 -36.74 5.56
N ILE A 366 -17.38 -36.22 5.72
CA ILE A 366 -16.12 -36.87 5.31
C ILE A 366 -15.61 -37.74 6.47
N GLN A 367 -15.85 -37.29 7.71
CA GLN A 367 -15.60 -38.00 8.95
C GLN A 367 -16.89 -38.00 9.81
N GLY A 368 -17.02 -38.93 10.75
CA GLY A 368 -18.12 -38.97 11.70
C GLY A 368 -18.09 -37.76 12.62
N LEU A 369 -19.18 -36.99 12.64
CA LEU A 369 -19.32 -35.79 13.46
C LEU A 369 -20.19 -36.11 14.69
N HIS A 370 -19.66 -35.93 15.90
CA HIS A 370 -20.41 -36.15 17.14
C HIS A 370 -20.77 -34.84 17.82
N ASN A 371 -21.97 -34.80 18.41
CA ASN A 371 -22.58 -33.61 19.00
C ASN A 371 -22.50 -32.43 18.03
N LEU A 372 -22.94 -32.67 16.79
CA LEU A 372 -23.00 -31.66 15.74
C LEU A 372 -24.14 -30.69 16.04
N THR A 373 -23.84 -29.40 16.01
CA THR A 373 -24.85 -28.35 15.93
C THR A 373 -24.75 -27.64 14.59
N VAL A 374 -25.89 -27.49 13.92
CA VAL A 374 -26.04 -26.73 12.68
C VAL A 374 -26.80 -25.46 13.00
N TYR A 375 -26.16 -24.32 12.87
CA TYR A 375 -26.76 -23.00 13.03
C TYR A 375 -27.11 -22.43 11.66
N GLU A 376 -28.30 -21.84 11.55
CA GLU A 376 -28.72 -21.10 10.38
C GLU A 376 -29.22 -19.72 10.82
N TYR A 377 -28.60 -18.68 10.27
CA TYR A 377 -29.07 -17.31 10.39
C TYR A 377 -29.86 -16.91 9.14
N ILE A 378 -31.08 -16.44 9.37
CA ILE A 378 -32.04 -16.08 8.34
C ILE A 378 -32.37 -14.59 8.50
N PRO A 379 -31.88 -13.71 7.61
CA PRO A 379 -32.12 -12.28 7.75
C PRO A 379 -33.60 -11.90 7.61
N LYS A 380 -33.96 -10.72 8.14
CA LYS A 380 -35.31 -10.14 8.03
C LYS A 380 -35.79 -9.90 6.60
N SER A 381 -34.87 -9.78 5.63
CA SER A 381 -35.21 -9.71 4.21
C SER A 381 -35.92 -10.98 3.74
N ILE A 382 -35.64 -12.12 4.39
CA ILE A 382 -36.17 -13.44 4.03
C ILE A 382 -37.38 -13.81 4.88
N ALA A 383 -37.29 -13.66 6.20
CA ALA A 383 -38.37 -13.99 7.13
C ALA A 383 -38.39 -13.02 8.31
N LYS A 384 -39.56 -12.49 8.67
CA LYS A 384 -39.65 -11.51 9.77
C LYS A 384 -39.53 -12.19 11.13
N SER A 385 -39.95 -13.45 11.23
CA SER A 385 -39.76 -14.30 12.41
C SER A 385 -39.69 -15.78 12.03
N ALA A 386 -39.32 -16.63 12.99
CA ALA A 386 -39.33 -18.08 12.80
C ALA A 386 -40.73 -18.66 12.55
N ASP A 387 -41.79 -17.94 12.93
CA ASP A 387 -43.18 -18.37 12.70
C ASP A 387 -43.59 -18.26 11.22
N ASP A 388 -42.89 -17.43 10.44
CA ASP A 388 -43.09 -17.28 9.00
C ASP A 388 -42.43 -18.43 8.19
N ILE A 389 -41.74 -19.34 8.88
CA ILE A 389 -40.89 -20.37 8.28
C ILE A 389 -41.47 -21.75 8.52
N VAL A 390 -41.57 -22.55 7.46
CA VAL A 390 -41.99 -23.95 7.53
C VAL A 390 -40.75 -24.85 7.50
N PHE A 391 -40.34 -25.35 8.66
CA PHE A 391 -39.20 -26.27 8.77
C PHE A 391 -39.61 -27.73 8.53
N SER A 392 -38.79 -28.48 7.79
CA SER A 392 -38.99 -29.93 7.62
C SER A 392 -38.62 -30.72 8.87
N VAL A 393 -37.65 -30.22 9.64
CA VAL A 393 -37.25 -30.72 10.96
C VAL A 393 -37.24 -29.52 11.88
N GLN A 394 -37.99 -29.55 12.98
CA GLN A 394 -38.12 -28.42 13.89
C GLN A 394 -36.79 -28.12 14.61
N PRO A 395 -36.20 -26.92 14.45
CA PRO A 395 -35.03 -26.50 15.21
C PRO A 395 -35.38 -25.88 16.56
N GLU A 396 -34.36 -25.66 17.39
CA GLU A 396 -34.36 -24.70 18.49
C GLU A 396 -34.26 -23.26 17.93
N ILE A 397 -34.97 -22.31 18.54
CA ILE A 397 -34.99 -20.89 18.13
C ILE A 397 -34.24 -20.06 19.19
N LEU A 398 -33.19 -19.34 18.79
CA LEU A 398 -32.18 -18.76 19.70
C LEU A 398 -32.32 -17.24 19.99
N GLN A 399 -33.41 -16.58 19.54
CA GLN A 399 -33.85 -15.21 19.90
C GLN A 399 -33.42 -14.00 19.03
N SER A 400 -32.66 -14.16 17.95
CA SER A 400 -32.38 -13.07 16.96
C SER A 400 -32.91 -13.45 15.56
N ASP A 401 -33.21 -12.46 14.70
CA ASP A 401 -33.90 -12.64 13.40
C ASP A 401 -33.34 -13.81 12.57
N PRO A 402 -34.22 -14.73 12.13
CA PRO A 402 -34.30 -16.05 12.72
C PRO A 402 -32.96 -16.81 12.73
N LEU A 403 -32.32 -16.82 13.89
CA LEU A 403 -31.23 -17.70 14.24
C LEU A 403 -31.81 -18.98 14.84
N VAL A 404 -31.60 -20.09 14.13
CA VAL A 404 -32.09 -21.41 14.53
C VAL A 404 -30.94 -22.42 14.64
N ALA A 405 -31.13 -23.44 15.46
CA ALA A 405 -30.14 -24.50 15.66
C ALA A 405 -30.77 -25.90 15.60
N TRP A 406 -30.10 -26.80 14.89
CA TRP A 406 -30.38 -28.24 14.94
C TRP A 406 -29.24 -28.98 15.62
N HIS A 407 -29.58 -29.89 16.54
CA HIS A 407 -28.62 -30.68 17.29
C HIS A 407 -28.69 -32.15 16.90
N PHE A 408 -27.54 -32.76 16.69
CA PHE A 408 -27.39 -34.16 16.32
C PHE A 408 -26.32 -34.81 17.18
N ASP A 409 -26.65 -35.92 17.83
CA ASP A 409 -25.69 -36.67 18.65
C ASP A 409 -24.54 -37.24 17.80
N GLU A 410 -24.85 -37.66 16.57
CA GLU A 410 -23.90 -38.22 15.63
C GLU A 410 -24.38 -38.06 14.18
N LEU A 411 -23.46 -37.76 13.27
CA LEU A 411 -23.69 -37.73 11.83
C LEU A 411 -22.60 -38.52 11.09
N THR A 412 -22.99 -39.67 10.55
CA THR A 412 -22.15 -40.57 9.75
C THR A 412 -22.66 -40.75 8.32
N GLU A 413 -23.87 -40.26 8.01
CA GLU A 413 -24.49 -40.30 6.69
C GLU A 413 -24.88 -38.89 6.23
N GLU A 414 -25.32 -38.75 4.98
CA GLU A 414 -25.77 -37.47 4.43
C GLU A 414 -27.02 -36.94 5.17
N LEU A 415 -26.99 -35.66 5.54
CA LEU A 415 -28.10 -34.94 6.16
C LEU A 415 -28.64 -33.87 5.22
N ASP A 416 -29.95 -33.90 4.98
CA ASP A 416 -30.68 -32.86 4.24
C ASP A 416 -31.61 -32.11 5.20
N LEU A 417 -31.33 -30.83 5.46
CA LEU A 417 -32.20 -29.91 6.18
C LEU A 417 -32.90 -28.98 5.20
N ARG A 418 -34.20 -28.76 5.41
CA ARG A 418 -35.04 -28.01 4.49
C ARG A 418 -36.01 -27.12 5.23
N TYR A 419 -36.17 -25.89 4.75
CA TYR A 419 -37.21 -24.98 5.19
C TYR A 419 -37.77 -24.15 4.04
N GLU A 420 -39.00 -23.68 4.20
CA GLU A 420 -39.71 -22.87 3.21
C GLU A 420 -40.18 -21.56 3.83
N VAL A 421 -40.07 -20.48 3.05
CA VAL A 421 -40.58 -19.16 3.39
C VAL A 421 -41.54 -18.68 2.30
N GLU A 422 -42.51 -17.85 2.68
CA GLU A 422 -43.43 -17.24 1.71
C GLU A 422 -42.73 -16.14 0.90
N GLY A 423 -43.04 -16.07 -0.40
CA GLY A 423 -42.43 -15.12 -1.32
C GLY A 423 -41.44 -15.77 -2.30
N GLU A 424 -41.24 -15.12 -3.44
CA GLU A 424 -40.30 -15.51 -4.48
C GLU A 424 -39.00 -14.69 -4.31
N ILE A 425 -38.06 -15.23 -3.55
CA ILE A 425 -36.84 -14.54 -3.12
C ILE A 425 -35.67 -15.13 -3.90
N GLU A 426 -35.19 -14.39 -4.89
CA GLU A 426 -34.00 -14.76 -5.64
C GLU A 426 -32.76 -14.64 -4.76
N GLY A 427 -31.80 -15.56 -4.91
CA GLY A 427 -30.55 -15.49 -4.14
C GLY A 427 -30.65 -15.81 -2.64
N ALA A 428 -31.82 -16.21 -2.12
CA ALA A 428 -32.04 -16.44 -0.69
C ALA A 428 -30.99 -17.35 -0.01
N ALA A 429 -30.47 -18.37 -0.71
CA ALA A 429 -29.41 -19.22 -0.18
C ALA A 429 -28.07 -18.49 0.06
N ARG A 430 -27.77 -17.42 -0.68
CA ARG A 430 -26.57 -16.60 -0.48
C ARG A 430 -26.75 -15.57 0.63
N GLU A 431 -27.99 -15.13 0.87
CA GLU A 431 -28.31 -14.16 1.91
C GLU A 431 -28.38 -14.78 3.32
N THR A 432 -28.58 -16.10 3.44
CA THR A 432 -28.52 -16.78 4.75
C THR A 432 -27.11 -17.23 5.07
N ALA A 433 -26.79 -17.41 6.35
CA ALA A 433 -25.49 -17.93 6.80
C ALA A 433 -25.67 -19.25 7.55
N THR A 434 -24.84 -20.25 7.23
CA THR A 434 -24.89 -21.59 7.84
C THR A 434 -23.56 -21.90 8.51
N ILE A 435 -23.59 -22.25 9.80
CA ILE A 435 -22.39 -22.68 10.56
C ILE A 435 -22.61 -24.08 11.10
N THR A 436 -21.59 -24.93 10.98
CA THR A 436 -21.58 -26.29 11.55
C THR A 436 -20.46 -26.43 12.57
N LEU A 437 -20.79 -26.95 13.76
CA LEU A 437 -19.84 -27.18 14.85
C LEU A 437 -20.03 -28.57 15.47
N ALA A 438 -19.06 -29.47 15.28
CA ALA A 438 -19.01 -30.76 15.96
C ALA A 438 -18.13 -30.67 17.22
N GLN A 439 -18.49 -31.34 18.32
CA GLN A 439 -17.61 -31.39 19.50
C GLN A 439 -16.50 -32.42 19.35
N GLU A 440 -16.77 -33.54 18.68
CA GLU A 440 -15.77 -34.56 18.39
C GLU A 440 -15.87 -35.00 16.93
N ILE A 441 -14.73 -35.33 16.33
CA ILE A 441 -14.62 -35.86 14.97
C ILE A 441 -13.96 -37.24 15.07
N LYS A 442 -14.60 -38.27 14.52
CA LYS A 442 -14.11 -39.65 14.50
C LYS A 442 -14.07 -40.20 13.08
N PRO A 443 -13.20 -41.16 12.76
CA PRO A 443 -13.26 -41.85 11.47
C PRO A 443 -14.65 -42.47 11.25
N LEU A 444 -15.19 -42.37 10.03
CA LEU A 444 -16.42 -43.09 9.67
C LEU A 444 -16.21 -44.58 9.91
N ASP A 445 -17.09 -45.21 10.71
CA ASP A 445 -17.00 -46.61 11.09
C ASP A 445 -16.80 -47.49 9.84
N GLN A 446 -15.59 -48.00 9.67
CA GLN A 446 -15.29 -48.95 8.59
C GLN A 446 -15.90 -50.29 8.99
N PRO A 447 -16.73 -50.93 8.15
CA PRO A 447 -17.30 -52.22 8.49
C PRO A 447 -16.18 -53.23 8.83
N TRP A 448 -16.36 -53.89 9.98
CA TRP A 448 -15.51 -54.84 10.72
C TRP A 448 -14.88 -56.01 9.93
N TYR A 449 -14.98 -56.05 8.60
CA TYR A 449 -14.39 -57.07 7.74
C TYR A 449 -12.87 -56.92 7.51
N PHE A 450 -12.28 -55.75 7.78
CA PHE A 450 -10.84 -55.53 7.53
C PHE A 450 -9.90 -56.02 8.66
N SER A 451 -10.39 -56.30 9.87
CA SER A 451 -9.55 -56.79 10.98
C SER A 451 -9.20 -58.29 10.91
N PHE A 452 -9.75 -59.06 9.97
CA PHE A 452 -9.50 -60.51 9.86
C PHE A 452 -8.74 -60.96 8.60
N ILE A 453 -8.37 -60.03 7.69
CA ILE A 453 -7.62 -60.35 6.47
C ILE A 453 -6.21 -60.93 6.73
N PRO A 454 -5.51 -60.73 7.88
CA PRO A 454 -4.20 -61.36 8.06
C PRO A 454 -4.26 -62.89 8.24
N LEU A 455 -5.42 -63.48 8.58
CA LEU A 455 -5.49 -64.92 8.90
C LEU A 455 -5.80 -65.84 7.70
N LEU A 456 -6.35 -65.32 6.60
CA LEU A 456 -6.64 -66.13 5.41
C LEU A 456 -5.51 -66.16 4.37
N ILE A 457 -4.54 -65.24 4.42
CA ILE A 457 -3.44 -65.17 3.43
C ILE A 457 -2.19 -65.96 3.88
N ILE A 458 -2.01 -66.21 5.19
CA ILE A 458 -0.87 -66.99 5.72
C ILE A 458 -0.82 -68.44 5.17
N PRO A 459 -1.92 -69.20 5.01
CA PRO A 459 -1.81 -70.55 4.42
C PRO A 459 -1.53 -70.56 2.91
N ILE A 460 -1.83 -69.47 2.18
CA ILE A 460 -1.62 -69.39 0.72
C ILE A 460 -0.14 -69.16 0.39
N LEU A 461 0.56 -68.32 1.15
CA LEU A 461 2.00 -68.09 0.96
C LEU A 461 2.87 -69.29 1.41
N GLY A 462 2.44 -70.04 2.42
CA GLY A 462 3.11 -71.28 2.84
C GLY A 462 3.06 -72.38 1.77
N PHE A 463 1.95 -72.49 1.03
CA PHE A 463 1.80 -73.51 -0.02
C PHE A 463 2.63 -73.20 -1.27
N VAL A 464 2.78 -71.92 -1.63
CA VAL A 464 3.64 -71.50 -2.76
C VAL A 464 5.11 -71.75 -2.44
N PHE A 465 5.55 -71.54 -1.20
CA PHE A 465 6.96 -71.74 -0.82
C PHE A 465 7.37 -73.23 -0.85
N ILE A 466 6.48 -74.16 -0.45
CA ILE A 466 6.75 -75.61 -0.54
C ILE A 466 6.87 -76.06 -1.99
N PHE A 467 5.97 -75.60 -2.87
CA PHE A 467 6.01 -75.95 -4.30
C PHE A 467 7.30 -75.48 -5.01
N PHE A 468 7.85 -74.32 -4.63
CA PHE A 468 9.09 -73.82 -5.22
C PHE A 468 10.36 -74.55 -4.72
N VAL A 469 10.37 -75.07 -3.48
CA VAL A 469 11.51 -75.84 -2.96
C VAL A 469 11.61 -77.22 -3.64
N GLU A 470 10.49 -77.85 -3.97
CA GLU A 470 10.46 -79.18 -4.57
C GLU A 470 10.88 -79.17 -6.06
N ILE A 471 10.55 -78.10 -6.80
CA ILE A 471 11.02 -77.91 -8.19
C ILE A 471 12.54 -77.73 -8.27
N LYS A 472 13.17 -77.10 -7.27
CA LYS A 472 14.62 -76.86 -7.28
C LYS A 472 15.43 -78.12 -7.00
N HIS A 473 14.87 -79.12 -6.33
CA HIS A 473 15.57 -80.38 -6.03
C HIS A 473 15.59 -81.35 -7.23
N ASN A 474 14.57 -81.32 -8.10
CA ASN A 474 14.50 -82.20 -9.27
C ASN A 474 15.36 -81.74 -10.47
N ARG A 475 15.81 -80.47 -10.53
CA ARG A 475 16.70 -79.99 -11.61
C ARG A 475 18.19 -80.30 -11.44
N LYS A 476 18.59 -81.04 -10.40
CA LYS A 476 19.99 -81.43 -10.16
C LYS A 476 20.29 -82.91 -10.45
N LYS A 477 19.38 -83.65 -11.10
CA LYS A 477 19.53 -85.10 -11.31
C LYS A 477 19.47 -85.59 -12.77
N ASP A 478 19.48 -84.71 -13.75
CA ASP A 478 19.67 -85.09 -15.16
C ASP A 478 20.95 -84.49 -15.74
#